data_AF-A0A924DQZ4-F1
#
_entry.id   AF-A0A924DQZ4-F1
#
_cell.length_a   1.000
_cell.length_b   1.000
_cell.length_c   1.000
_cell.angle_alpha   90.00
_cell.angle_beta   90.00
_cell.angle_gamma   90.00
#
_symmetry.space_group_name_H-M   'P 1'
#
loop_
_entity.id
_entity.type
_entity.pdbx_description
1 polymer ?
#
loop_
_entity_poly.entity_id
_entity_poly.type
_entity_poly.pdbx_seq_one_letter_code
_entity_poly.pdbx_strand_id
1 'polypeptide(L)'
;MKITLSIILFFVFFQVIGEELNTRRPFQYSNTERIKWFRSLSVKEKDSKKRALLNFKMAREMLFAGQFDNAIKEFNLIKNYYSPDEIIKEEEVWKFSELVEFYIGLTYLRIGEQQNCVGMNNDHSCLFPIAGKGVHMKREGSVKAIEIFSRI
;
A
#
# COMPACT_ATOMS: atom_id res chain seq x y z
N MET A 1 -42.34 -2.83 -20.29
CA MET A 1 -41.28 -3.82 -19.97
C MET A 1 -40.02 -3.73 -20.86
N LYS A 2 -39.75 -2.61 -21.55
CA LYS A 2 -38.55 -2.42 -22.40
C LYS A 2 -37.51 -1.43 -21.84
N ILE A 3 -37.85 -0.68 -20.78
CA ILE A 3 -37.00 0.37 -20.22
C ILE A 3 -35.92 -0.21 -19.28
N THR A 4 -36.17 -1.36 -18.66
CA THR A 4 -35.26 -1.99 -17.69
C THR A 4 -34.04 -2.65 -18.34
N LEU A 5 -34.16 -3.23 -19.53
CA LEU A 5 -33.02 -3.85 -20.22
C LEU A 5 -31.97 -2.81 -20.69
N SER A 6 -32.41 -1.61 -21.07
CA SER A 6 -31.53 -0.55 -21.56
C SER A 6 -30.62 0.00 -20.45
N ILE A 7 -31.14 0.11 -19.23
CA ILE A 7 -30.36 0.59 -18.06
C ILE A 7 -29.30 -0.43 -17.64
N ILE A 8 -29.64 -1.73 -17.67
CA ILE A 8 -28.70 -2.80 -17.34
C ILE A 8 -27.58 -2.86 -18.40
N LEU A 9 -27.92 -2.75 -19.68
CA LEU A 9 -26.92 -2.70 -20.75
C LEU A 9 -26.01 -1.48 -20.63
N PHE A 10 -26.56 -0.32 -20.24
CA PHE A 10 -25.80 0.92 -20.04
C PHE A 10 -24.86 0.83 -18.83
N PHE A 11 -25.29 0.18 -17.73
CA PHE A 11 -24.45 -0.08 -16.57
C PHE A 11 -23.30 -1.05 -16.89
N VAL A 12 -23.59 -2.13 -17.60
CA VAL A 12 -22.57 -3.08 -18.05
C VAL A 12 -21.59 -2.41 -19.02
N PHE A 13 -22.08 -1.58 -19.93
CA PHE A 13 -21.25 -0.85 -20.89
C PHE A 13 -20.34 0.18 -20.21
N PHE A 14 -20.81 0.92 -19.20
CA PHE A 14 -19.97 1.82 -18.41
C PHE A 14 -18.93 1.07 -17.58
N GLN A 15 -19.27 -0.11 -17.06
CA GLN A 15 -18.34 -0.94 -16.32
C GLN A 15 -17.22 -1.49 -17.21
N VAL A 16 -17.54 -1.89 -18.44
CA VAL A 16 -16.57 -2.32 -19.46
C VAL A 16 -15.69 -1.16 -19.94
N ILE A 17 -16.26 0.02 -20.19
CA ILE A 17 -15.49 1.21 -20.59
C ILE A 17 -14.56 1.69 -19.47
N GLY A 18 -14.97 1.58 -18.20
CA GLY A 18 -14.12 1.89 -17.04
C GLY A 18 -12.89 0.98 -16.93
N GLU A 19 -12.99 -0.27 -17.37
CA GLU A 19 -11.87 -1.23 -17.42
C GLU A 19 -10.94 -0.98 -18.62
N GLU A 20 -11.46 -0.54 -19.77
CA GLU A 20 -10.68 -0.29 -20.99
C GLU A 20 -9.96 1.08 -21.02
N LEU A 21 -10.48 2.11 -20.36
CA LEU A 21 -9.92 3.47 -20.45
C LEU A 21 -8.63 3.72 -19.65
N ASN A 22 -8.05 2.72 -19.00
CA ASN A 22 -6.77 2.88 -18.32
C ASN A 22 -5.82 1.70 -18.48
N THR A 23 -5.48 1.39 -19.73
CA THR A 23 -4.53 0.31 -20.07
C THR A 23 -3.13 0.47 -19.48
N ARG A 24 -2.76 1.69 -19.02
CA ARG A 24 -1.45 1.94 -18.38
C ARG A 24 -1.47 1.86 -16.86
N ARG A 25 -2.60 2.15 -16.20
CA ARG A 25 -2.80 2.04 -14.74
C ARG A 25 -4.29 1.77 -14.41
N PRO A 26 -4.76 0.52 -14.42
CA PRO A 26 -6.15 0.22 -14.11
C PRO A 26 -6.53 0.78 -12.73
N PHE A 27 -7.74 1.32 -12.63
CA PHE A 27 -8.28 1.97 -11.42
C PHE A 27 -7.36 3.07 -10.84
N GLN A 28 -6.79 3.93 -11.69
CA GLN A 28 -5.83 4.99 -11.31
C GLN A 28 -6.21 5.80 -10.07
N TYR A 29 -7.49 6.06 -9.85
CA TYR A 29 -7.97 6.89 -8.74
C TYR A 29 -8.55 6.09 -7.54
N SER A 30 -8.47 4.76 -7.56
CA SER A 30 -8.96 3.90 -6.47
C SER A 30 -7.94 2.86 -6.05
N ASN A 31 -7.25 3.13 -4.93
CA ASN A 31 -6.33 2.18 -4.32
C ASN A 31 -7.06 0.89 -3.92
N THR A 32 -8.29 1.00 -3.40
CA THR A 32 -9.11 -0.14 -2.99
C THR A 32 -9.45 -1.09 -4.15
N GLU A 33 -9.79 -0.55 -5.33
CA GLU A 33 -10.02 -1.40 -6.51
C GLU A 33 -8.70 -2.02 -7.02
N ARG A 34 -7.58 -1.29 -6.94
CA ARG A 34 -6.26 -1.87 -7.28
C ARG A 34 -5.86 -3.02 -6.36
N ILE A 35 -6.22 -2.98 -5.08
CA ILE A 35 -6.01 -4.11 -4.16
C ILE A 35 -6.73 -5.36 -4.68
N LYS A 36 -8.01 -5.23 -5.07
CA LYS A 36 -8.80 -6.35 -5.62
C LYS A 36 -8.21 -6.86 -6.93
N TRP A 37 -7.77 -5.94 -7.79
CA TRP A 37 -7.15 -6.27 -9.07
C TRP A 37 -5.85 -7.04 -8.88
N PHE A 38 -4.89 -6.55 -8.08
CA PHE A 38 -3.64 -7.25 -7.81
C PHE A 38 -3.86 -8.60 -7.13
N ARG A 39 -4.85 -8.70 -6.23
CA ARG A 39 -5.26 -9.99 -5.64
C ARG A 39 -5.71 -10.99 -6.71
N SER A 40 -6.51 -10.55 -7.67
CA SER A 40 -7.01 -11.41 -8.76
C SER A 40 -5.88 -11.94 -9.65
N LEU A 41 -4.81 -11.15 -9.83
CA LEU A 41 -3.61 -11.55 -10.56
C LEU A 41 -2.75 -12.52 -9.73
N SER A 42 -2.50 -12.18 -8.47
CA SER A 42 -1.65 -12.96 -7.57
C SER A 42 -2.13 -14.40 -7.38
N VAL A 43 -3.45 -14.59 -7.19
CA VAL A 43 -4.05 -15.93 -7.01
C VAL A 43 -3.87 -16.83 -8.24
N LYS A 44 -3.78 -16.24 -9.44
CA LYS A 44 -3.61 -16.98 -10.70
C LYS A 44 -2.14 -17.21 -11.07
N GLU A 45 -1.23 -16.41 -10.53
CA GLU A 45 0.20 -16.49 -10.83
C GLU A 45 0.81 -17.74 -10.21
N LYS A 46 1.52 -18.55 -11.00
CA LYS A 46 2.16 -19.80 -10.56
C LYS A 46 3.61 -19.58 -10.17
N ASP A 47 4.29 -18.62 -10.80
CA ASP A 47 5.67 -18.27 -10.50
C ASP A 47 5.74 -17.54 -9.15
N SER A 48 6.48 -18.11 -8.20
CA SER A 48 6.57 -17.57 -6.83
C SER A 48 7.11 -16.15 -6.80
N LYS A 49 8.10 -15.82 -7.64
CA LYS A 49 8.75 -14.51 -7.67
C LYS A 49 7.81 -13.45 -8.24
N LYS A 50 7.11 -13.77 -9.34
CA LYS A 50 6.08 -12.88 -9.90
C LYS A 50 4.92 -12.68 -8.93
N ARG A 51 4.50 -13.75 -8.23
CA ARG A 51 3.48 -13.66 -7.19
C ARG A 51 3.91 -12.75 -6.04
N ALA A 52 5.17 -12.84 -5.60
CA ALA A 52 5.75 -11.94 -4.60
C ALA A 52 5.64 -10.48 -5.02
N LEU A 53 5.99 -10.17 -6.27
CA LEU A 53 5.93 -8.82 -6.81
C LEU A 53 4.48 -8.30 -6.90
N LEU A 54 3.53 -9.16 -7.26
CA LEU A 54 2.11 -8.81 -7.28
C LEU A 54 1.58 -8.53 -5.87
N ASN A 55 1.95 -9.35 -4.88
CA ASN A 55 1.60 -9.15 -3.48
C ASN A 55 2.23 -7.87 -2.92
N PHE A 56 3.48 -7.58 -3.27
CA PHE A 56 4.14 -6.34 -2.88
C PHE A 56 3.42 -5.11 -3.43
N LYS A 57 3.03 -5.14 -4.71
CA LYS A 57 2.21 -4.07 -5.31
C LYS A 57 0.87 -3.95 -4.60
N MET A 58 0.19 -5.06 -4.32
CA MET A 58 -1.06 -5.08 -3.55
C MET A 58 -0.90 -4.45 -2.16
N ALA A 59 0.16 -4.79 -1.42
CA ALA A 59 0.45 -4.25 -0.08
C ALA A 59 0.70 -2.74 -0.10
N ARG A 60 1.36 -2.22 -1.14
CA ARG A 60 1.50 -0.77 -1.34
C ARG A 60 0.16 -0.08 -1.55
N GLU A 61 -0.74 -0.71 -2.30
CA GLU A 61 -2.09 -0.16 -2.46
C GLU A 61 -2.89 -0.21 -1.15
N MET A 62 -2.70 -1.24 -0.30
CA MET A 62 -3.26 -1.27 1.05
C MET A 62 -2.78 -0.09 1.89
N LEU A 63 -1.47 0.19 1.88
CA LEU A 63 -0.89 1.35 2.55
C LEU A 63 -1.52 2.66 2.05
N PHE A 64 -1.61 2.87 0.74
CA PHE A 64 -2.19 4.08 0.17
C PHE A 64 -3.70 4.19 0.38
N ALA A 65 -4.39 3.06 0.58
CA ALA A 65 -5.80 3.03 0.96
C ALA A 65 -6.04 3.25 2.47
N GLY A 66 -4.99 3.44 3.28
CA GLY A 66 -5.10 3.57 4.73
C GLY A 66 -5.32 2.24 5.47
N GLN A 67 -5.20 1.09 4.78
CA GLN A 67 -5.32 -0.25 5.37
C GLN A 67 -3.98 -0.69 5.97
N PHE A 68 -3.48 0.05 6.96
CA PHE A 68 -2.11 -0.09 7.47
C PHE A 68 -1.83 -1.47 8.08
N ASP A 69 -2.76 -2.03 8.85
CA ASP A 69 -2.59 -3.37 9.44
C ASP A 69 -2.49 -4.46 8.37
N ASN A 70 -3.31 -4.37 7.33
CA ASN A 70 -3.27 -5.30 6.19
C ASN A 70 -1.95 -5.15 5.42
N ALA A 71 -1.49 -3.91 5.21
CA ALA A 71 -0.23 -3.63 4.52
C ALA A 71 0.97 -4.20 5.29
N ILE A 72 1.07 -3.94 6.61
CA ILE A 72 2.13 -4.49 7.47
C ILE A 72 2.13 -6.02 7.45
N LYS A 73 0.94 -6.64 7.56
CA LYS A 73 0.81 -8.10 7.51
C LYS A 73 1.37 -8.63 6.20
N GLU A 74 0.97 -8.08 5.07
CA GLU A 74 1.40 -8.54 3.75
C GLU A 74 2.89 -8.29 3.50
N PHE A 75 3.43 -7.13 3.89
CA PHE A 75 4.86 -6.86 3.77
C PHE A 75 5.71 -7.81 4.63
N ASN A 76 5.28 -8.14 5.85
CA ASN A 76 5.98 -9.11 6.69
C ASN A 76 5.92 -10.53 6.12
N LEU A 77 4.80 -10.93 5.51
CA LEU A 77 4.74 -12.20 4.78
C LEU A 77 5.79 -12.18 3.64
N ILE A 78 5.83 -11.13 2.84
CA ILE A 78 6.80 -11.04 1.73
C ILE A 78 8.24 -11.10 2.26
N LYS A 79 8.55 -10.36 3.32
CA LYS A 79 9.89 -10.37 3.95
C LYS A 79 10.31 -11.76 4.44
N ASN A 80 9.40 -12.54 5.00
CA ASN A 80 9.72 -13.83 5.61
C ASN A 80 9.79 -14.99 4.59
N TYR A 81 9.08 -14.89 3.47
CA TYR A 81 8.94 -15.99 2.51
C TYR A 81 9.79 -15.86 1.25
N TYR A 82 10.40 -14.71 1.00
CA TYR A 82 11.19 -14.48 -0.21
C TYR A 82 12.62 -14.04 0.13
N SER A 83 13.60 -14.78 -0.37
CA SER A 83 15.00 -14.36 -0.27
C SER A 83 15.28 -13.23 -1.28
N PRO A 84 15.96 -12.13 -0.87
CA PRO A 84 16.33 -11.05 -1.78
C PRO A 84 17.15 -11.53 -2.98
N ASP A 85 17.94 -12.59 -2.82
CA ASP A 85 18.84 -13.11 -3.87
C ASP A 85 18.08 -13.85 -4.99
N GLU A 86 16.80 -14.18 -4.78
CA GLU A 86 16.03 -14.94 -5.76
C GLU A 86 15.21 -14.07 -6.72
N ILE A 87 14.83 -12.83 -6.37
CA ILE A 87 13.76 -12.11 -7.09
C ILE A 87 14.26 -11.17 -8.19
N ILE A 88 15.40 -10.50 -8.01
CA ILE A 88 15.87 -9.43 -8.93
C ILE A 88 17.35 -9.65 -9.27
N LYS A 89 17.74 -9.46 -10.54
CA LYS A 89 19.15 -9.47 -10.95
C LYS A 89 19.87 -8.26 -10.33
N GLU A 90 21.12 -8.43 -9.92
CA GLU A 90 21.95 -7.52 -9.09
C GLU A 90 22.00 -6.03 -9.48
N GLU A 91 21.56 -5.63 -10.68
CA GLU A 91 21.73 -4.26 -11.20
C GLU A 91 20.54 -3.30 -10.97
N GLU A 92 19.40 -3.75 -10.43
CA GLU A 92 18.31 -2.85 -10.06
C GLU A 92 18.42 -2.45 -8.58
N VAL A 93 19.01 -1.26 -8.37
CA VAL A 93 19.42 -0.67 -7.09
C VAL A 93 18.23 -0.36 -6.18
N TRP A 94 17.71 -1.43 -5.57
CA TRP A 94 17.24 -1.57 -4.18
C TRP A 94 16.99 -3.08 -4.02
N LYS A 95 17.73 -3.80 -3.17
CA LYS A 95 17.45 -5.24 -2.98
C LYS A 95 15.98 -5.35 -2.56
N PHE A 96 15.22 -6.26 -3.19
CA PHE A 96 13.78 -6.36 -2.94
C PHE A 96 13.43 -6.42 -1.45
N SER A 97 14.31 -7.03 -0.63
CA SER A 97 14.22 -7.03 0.83
C SER A 97 14.26 -5.63 1.45
N GLU A 98 15.23 -4.80 1.09
CA GLU A 98 15.35 -3.43 1.61
C GLU A 98 14.13 -2.60 1.20
N LEU A 99 13.53 -2.91 0.04
CA LEU A 99 12.38 -2.16 -0.48
C LEU A 99 11.14 -2.53 0.34
N VAL A 100 10.99 -3.81 0.65
CA VAL A 100 9.95 -4.30 1.56
C VAL A 100 10.13 -3.67 2.94
N GLU A 101 11.35 -3.63 3.48
CA GLU A 101 11.63 -2.98 4.78
C GLU A 101 11.30 -1.49 4.77
N PHE A 102 11.69 -0.76 3.71
CA PHE A 102 11.30 0.63 3.52
C PHE A 102 9.79 0.84 3.61
N TYR A 103 8.99 -0.02 2.95
CA TYR A 103 7.54 0.08 3.00
C TYR A 103 6.93 -0.31 4.35
N ILE A 104 7.55 -1.22 5.11
CA ILE A 104 7.15 -1.48 6.49
C ILE A 104 7.39 -0.22 7.35
N GLY A 105 8.57 0.40 7.23
CA GLY A 105 8.91 1.65 7.93
C GLY A 105 7.96 2.79 7.56
N LEU A 106 7.66 2.95 6.27
CA LEU A 106 6.71 3.96 5.78
C LEU A 106 5.30 3.71 6.31
N THR A 107 4.87 2.44 6.42
CA THR A 107 3.56 2.13 6.97
C THR A 107 3.47 2.52 8.45
N TYR A 108 4.51 2.24 9.24
CA TYR A 108 4.58 2.68 10.64
C TYR A 108 4.65 4.20 10.78
N LEU A 109 5.35 4.90 9.89
CA LEU A 109 5.37 6.37 9.84
C LEU A 109 3.95 6.92 9.63
N ARG A 110 3.21 6.36 8.67
CA ARG A 110 1.83 6.75 8.36
C ARG A 110 0.86 6.44 9.51
N ILE A 111 1.07 5.34 10.25
CA ILE A 111 0.32 5.07 11.50
C ILE A 111 0.59 6.19 12.52
N GLY A 112 1.86 6.57 12.70
CA GLY A 112 2.24 7.66 13.60
C GLY A 112 1.57 8.98 13.23
N GLU A 113 1.62 9.35 11.95
CA GLU A 113 0.93 10.55 11.43
C GLU A 113 -0.58 10.47 11.62
N GLN A 114 -1.22 9.37 11.22
CA GLN A 114 -2.67 9.24 11.27
C GLN A 114 -3.20 9.32 12.71
N GLN A 115 -2.50 8.70 13.65
CA GLN A 115 -2.92 8.69 15.05
C GLN A 115 -2.60 10.01 15.77
N ASN A 116 -1.50 10.68 15.43
CA ASN A 116 -1.04 11.87 16.15
C ASN A 116 -1.31 13.16 15.37
N CYS A 117 -0.72 13.32 14.18
CA CYS A 117 -0.81 14.56 13.41
C CYS A 117 -2.24 14.83 12.91
N VAL A 118 -2.94 13.79 12.43
CA VAL A 118 -4.31 13.91 11.92
C VAL A 118 -5.32 13.66 13.05
N GLY A 119 -5.18 12.57 13.79
CA GLY A 119 -6.14 12.16 14.82
C GLY A 119 -6.11 12.98 16.11
N MET A 120 -5.00 13.66 16.41
CA MET A 120 -4.83 14.49 17.62
C MET A 120 -4.22 15.86 17.28
N ASN A 121 -4.62 16.42 16.13
CA ASN A 121 -4.17 17.73 15.70
C ASN A 121 -4.47 18.82 16.74
N ASN A 122 -3.53 19.73 16.94
CA ASN A 122 -3.67 20.88 17.83
C ASN A 122 -2.81 22.05 17.35
N ASP A 123 -2.89 23.17 18.06
CA ASP A 123 -2.18 24.43 17.81
C ASP A 123 -0.64 24.33 17.90
N HIS A 124 -0.09 23.24 18.43
CA HIS A 124 1.35 22.95 18.41
C HIS A 124 1.75 21.92 17.33
N SER A 125 0.79 21.32 16.61
CA SER A 125 1.07 20.29 15.60
C SER A 125 1.74 20.87 14.37
N CYS A 126 2.72 20.14 13.81
CA CYS A 126 3.44 20.49 12.58
C CYS A 126 4.18 21.85 12.61
N LEU A 127 4.41 22.42 13.78
CA LEU A 127 5.22 23.63 13.97
C LEU A 127 6.65 23.22 14.34
N PHE A 128 7.64 23.82 13.67
CA PHE A 128 9.05 23.59 13.97
C PHE A 128 9.61 24.71 14.85
N PRO A 129 10.36 24.40 15.93
CA PRO A 129 10.67 23.05 16.42
C PRO A 129 9.45 22.35 17.04
N ILE A 130 9.34 21.03 16.84
CA ILE A 130 8.25 20.24 17.43
C ILE A 130 8.40 20.25 18.96
N ALA A 131 7.39 20.76 19.66
CA ALA A 131 7.40 20.92 21.11
C ALA A 131 6.00 20.82 21.72
N GLY A 132 5.94 20.66 23.05
CA GLY A 132 4.68 20.63 23.81
C GLY A 132 3.70 19.58 23.28
N LYS A 133 2.46 20.02 22.98
CA LYS A 133 1.39 19.15 22.44
C LYS A 133 1.63 18.69 20.99
N GLY A 134 2.67 19.20 20.32
CA GLY A 134 3.08 18.73 19.00
C GLY A 134 3.86 17.40 19.02
N VAL A 135 4.32 16.97 20.20
CA VAL A 135 5.04 15.69 20.36
C VAL A 135 4.05 14.53 20.32
N HIS A 136 4.36 13.50 19.51
CA HIS A 136 3.52 12.30 19.41
C HIS A 136 3.28 11.63 20.76
N MET A 137 2.01 11.43 21.12
CA MET A 137 1.61 10.68 22.32
C MET A 137 1.46 9.17 22.01
N LYS A 138 0.92 8.83 20.84
CA LYS A 138 0.84 7.44 20.34
C LYS A 138 2.13 7.12 19.59
N ARG A 139 3.15 6.72 20.36
CA ARG A 139 4.54 6.61 19.87
C ARG A 139 4.87 5.33 19.13
N GLU A 140 4.03 4.30 19.17
CA GLU A 140 4.34 3.00 18.55
C GLU A 140 4.71 3.14 17.07
N GLY A 141 3.88 3.84 16.29
CA GLY A 141 4.14 4.05 14.86
C GLY A 141 5.44 4.79 14.60
N SER A 142 5.70 5.91 15.28
CA SER A 142 6.93 6.69 15.07
C SER A 142 8.18 5.95 15.56
N VAL A 143 8.11 5.25 16.69
CA VAL A 143 9.25 4.47 17.23
C VAL A 143 9.62 3.33 16.29
N LYS A 144 8.64 2.53 15.83
CA LYS A 144 8.91 1.44 14.88
C LYS A 144 9.44 1.94 13.54
N ALA A 145 8.93 3.09 13.05
CA ALA A 145 9.46 3.73 11.85
C ALA A 145 10.93 4.12 12.03
N ILE A 146 11.29 4.75 13.16
CA ILE A 146 12.68 5.09 13.49
C ILE A 146 13.55 3.84 13.55
N GLU A 147 13.11 2.80 14.25
CA GLU A 147 13.86 1.54 14.36
C GLU A 147 14.16 0.93 12.98
N ILE A 148 13.19 0.93 12.06
CA ILE A 148 13.37 0.38 10.72
C ILE A 148 14.28 1.29 9.87
N PHE A 149 13.99 2.59 9.82
CA PHE A 149 14.77 3.54 9.03
C PHE A 149 16.20 3.77 9.55
N SER A 150 16.51 3.34 10.78
CA SER A 150 17.87 3.36 11.30
C SER A 150 18.69 2.12 10.92
N ARG A 151 18.07 1.10 10.32
CA ARG A 151 18.70 -0.18 9.95
C ARG A 151 18.87 -0.39 8.44
N ILE A 152 18.15 0.39 7.63
CA ILE A 152 18.23 0.39 6.16
C ILE A 152 18.99 1.62 5.69
#